data_AF-A0A926DFP0-F1
#
_entry.id   AF-A0A926DFP0-F1
#
_cell.length_a   1.000
_cell.length_b   1.000
_cell.length_c   1.000
_cell.angle_alpha   90.00
_cell.angle_beta   90.00
_cell.angle_gamma   90.00
#
_symmetry.space_group_name_H-M   'P 1'
#
loop_
_entity.id
_entity.type
_entity.pdbx_description
1 polymer ?
#
loop_
_entity_poly.entity_id
_entity_poly.type
_entity_poly.pdbx_seq_one_letter_code
_entity_poly.pdbx_strand_id
1 'polypeptide(L)'
;MTKEQIELLTKYKNGKDFSEWCTPSGSVMRYLLEAGLIESDCTVSPNFFRASQKGLSELSRLEEVTNENSRKKREKKLDRIFQIFLLILGFILGVAAEHFGTIVESFLSLFR
;
A
#
# COMPACT_ATOMS: atom_id res chain seq x y z
N MET A 1 -13.51 -5.81 6.58
CA MET A 1 -12.86 -5.80 7.91
C MET A 1 -12.53 -4.37 8.29
N THR A 2 -12.78 -3.99 9.54
CA THR A 2 -12.34 -2.71 10.12
C THR A 2 -10.87 -2.76 10.52
N LYS A 3 -10.24 -1.60 10.78
CA LYS A 3 -8.83 -1.54 11.21
C LYS A 3 -8.58 -2.32 12.49
N GLU A 4 -9.49 -2.22 13.45
CA GLU A 4 -9.43 -2.95 14.73
C GLU A 4 -9.50 -4.48 14.53
N GLN A 5 -10.32 -4.96 13.60
CA GLN A 5 -10.42 -6.38 13.25
C GLN A 5 -9.10 -6.92 12.66
N ILE A 6 -8.42 -6.11 11.83
CA ILE A 6 -7.13 -6.48 11.22
C ILE A 6 -6.03 -6.51 12.30
N GLU A 7 -6.03 -5.54 13.20
CA GLU A 7 -5.03 -5.45 14.27
C GLU A 7 -5.15 -6.61 15.26
N LEU A 8 -6.37 -6.96 15.67
CA LEU A 8 -6.62 -8.12 16.54
C LEU A 8 -6.23 -9.43 15.85
N LEU A 9 -6.63 -9.63 14.59
CA LEU A 9 -6.25 -10.84 13.84
C LEU A 9 -4.73 -10.99 13.70
N THR A 10 -4.01 -9.88 13.51
CA THR A 10 -2.55 -9.88 13.47
C THR A 10 -1.93 -10.26 14.81
N LYS A 11 -2.52 -9.82 15.94
CA LYS A 11 -2.08 -10.20 17.29
C LYS A 11 -2.26 -11.71 17.56
N TYR A 12 -3.32 -12.33 17.05
CA TYR A 12 -3.58 -13.78 17.22
C TYR A 12 -2.80 -14.70 16.27
N LYS A 13 -2.00 -14.14 15.36
CA LYS A 13 -1.08 -14.93 14.50
C LYS A 13 -0.07 -15.76 15.32
N ASN A 14 0.33 -15.26 16.49
CA ASN A 14 1.37 -15.87 17.33
C ASN A 14 0.83 -16.53 18.61
N GLY A 15 -0.50 -16.57 18.82
CA GLY A 15 -1.13 -17.05 20.05
C GLY A 15 -1.07 -16.01 21.19
N LYS A 16 -2.18 -15.81 21.90
CA LYS A 16 -2.24 -14.91 23.08
C LYS A 16 -3.21 -15.42 24.15
N ASP A 17 -2.83 -15.13 25.39
CA ASP A 17 -3.44 -15.61 26.63
C ASP A 17 -4.87 -15.10 26.87
N PHE A 18 -5.67 -15.88 27.61
CA PHE A 18 -7.13 -15.77 27.74
C PHE A 18 -7.63 -14.56 28.55
N SER A 19 -6.75 -13.86 29.28
CA SER A 19 -7.13 -12.90 30.33
C SER A 19 -7.81 -11.61 29.86
N GLU A 20 -7.85 -11.33 28.54
CA GLU A 20 -8.40 -10.08 27.97
C GLU A 20 -9.85 -10.17 27.47
N TRP A 21 -10.56 -11.28 27.75
CA TRP A 21 -11.93 -11.56 27.28
C TRP A 21 -12.97 -10.47 27.65
N CYS A 22 -12.71 -9.68 28.70
CA CYS A 22 -13.63 -8.64 29.22
C CYS A 22 -13.39 -7.22 28.65
N THR A 23 -12.54 -7.04 27.66
CA THR A 23 -12.28 -5.73 27.03
C THR A 23 -13.20 -5.46 25.83
N PRO A 24 -13.34 -4.22 25.33
CA PRO A 24 -14.15 -3.87 24.14
C PRO A 24 -13.85 -4.71 22.89
N SER A 25 -12.69 -5.38 22.87
CA SER A 25 -12.25 -6.37 21.89
C SER A 25 -13.12 -7.63 21.82
N GLY A 26 -13.99 -7.91 22.80
CA GLY A 26 -14.79 -9.14 22.86
C GLY A 26 -15.76 -9.32 21.69
N SER A 27 -16.37 -8.23 21.19
CA SER A 27 -17.27 -8.28 20.03
C SER A 27 -16.51 -8.57 18.73
N VAL A 28 -15.33 -7.97 18.58
CA VAL A 28 -14.43 -8.21 17.45
C VAL A 28 -13.88 -9.63 17.47
N MET A 29 -13.47 -10.11 18.64
CA MET A 29 -13.01 -11.48 18.86
C MET A 29 -14.11 -12.49 18.53
N ARG A 30 -15.34 -12.24 19.00
CA ARG A 30 -16.51 -13.06 18.70
C ARG A 30 -16.80 -13.11 17.21
N TYR A 31 -16.71 -11.97 16.52
CA TYR A 31 -16.83 -11.91 15.06
C TYR A 31 -15.74 -12.75 14.37
N LEU A 32 -14.48 -12.64 14.80
CA LEU A 32 -13.37 -13.41 14.21
C LEU A 32 -13.55 -14.93 14.43
N LEU A 33 -14.09 -15.33 15.58
CA LEU A 33 -14.40 -16.72 15.90
C LEU A 33 -15.59 -17.23 15.09
N GLU A 34 -16.70 -16.48 15.04
CA GLU A 34 -17.90 -16.81 14.25
C GLU A 34 -17.59 -16.87 12.74
N ALA A 35 -16.68 -16.03 12.26
CA ALA A 35 -16.22 -16.04 10.87
C ALA A 35 -15.24 -17.20 10.55
N GLY A 36 -14.81 -17.95 11.57
CA GLY A 36 -13.82 -19.02 11.46
C GLY A 36 -12.44 -18.53 11.06
N LEU A 37 -12.07 -17.30 11.43
CA LEU A 37 -10.76 -16.69 11.17
C LEU A 37 -9.77 -16.96 12.31
N ILE A 38 -10.27 -17.28 13.50
CA ILE A 38 -9.50 -17.75 14.64
C ILE A 38 -10.14 -19.05 15.18
N GLU A 39 -9.33 -19.89 15.80
CA GLU A 39 -9.71 -21.14 16.44
C GLU A 39 -9.22 -21.13 17.89
N SER A 40 -10.01 -21.71 18.80
CA SER A 40 -9.60 -21.91 20.19
C SER A 40 -8.85 -23.24 20.32
N ASP A 41 -7.62 -23.18 20.80
CA ASP A 41 -6.87 -24.35 21.20
C ASP A 41 -7.16 -24.64 22.68
N CYS A 42 -8.07 -25.59 22.91
CA CYS A 42 -8.47 -26.04 24.24
C CYS A 42 -7.53 -27.10 24.82
N THR A 43 -6.47 -27.50 24.10
CA THR A 43 -5.53 -28.54 24.56
C THR A 43 -4.42 -27.99 25.44
N VAL A 44 -4.23 -26.68 25.46
CA VAL A 44 -3.23 -25.97 26.25
C VAL A 44 -3.94 -25.11 27.29
N SER A 45 -3.53 -25.20 28.55
CA SER A 45 -3.97 -24.28 29.60
C SER A 45 -2.90 -23.21 29.81
N PRO A 46 -3.23 -21.91 29.71
CA PRO A 46 -4.58 -21.35 29.49
C PRO A 46 -5.05 -21.55 28.04
N ASN A 47 -6.37 -21.56 27.79
CA ASN A 47 -6.91 -21.70 26.43
C ASN A 47 -6.40 -20.54 25.54
N PHE A 48 -5.71 -20.86 24.44
CA PHE A 48 -5.18 -19.85 23.50
C PHE A 48 -6.05 -19.78 22.24
N PHE A 49 -6.16 -18.59 21.65
CA PHE A 49 -6.73 -18.44 20.30
C PHE A 49 -5.61 -18.29 19.27
N ARG A 50 -5.73 -19.01 18.15
CA ARG A 50 -4.81 -18.95 17.03
C ARG A 50 -5.57 -18.61 15.76
N ALA A 51 -4.94 -17.87 14.84
CA ALA A 51 -5.50 -17.68 13.50
C ALA A 51 -5.67 -19.05 12.79
N SER A 52 -6.87 -19.29 12.25
CA SER A 52 -7.13 -20.46 11.42
C SER A 52 -6.41 -20.34 10.09
N GLN A 53 -6.35 -21.44 9.32
CA GLN A 53 -5.81 -21.39 7.95
C GLN A 53 -6.57 -20.38 7.07
N LYS A 54 -7.88 -20.25 7.28
CA LYS A 54 -8.74 -19.25 6.62
C LYS A 54 -8.38 -17.82 7.05
N GLY A 55 -8.14 -17.59 8.34
CA GLY A 55 -7.67 -16.31 8.86
C GLY A 55 -6.31 -15.89 8.30
N LEU A 56 -5.39 -16.84 8.21
CA LEU A 56 -4.06 -16.61 7.61
C LEU A 56 -4.17 -16.29 6.11
N SER A 57 -5.04 -16.99 5.38
CA SER A 57 -5.26 -16.71 3.94
C SER A 57 -5.84 -15.32 3.71
N GLU A 58 -6.82 -14.88 4.51
CA GLU A 58 -7.36 -13.51 4.40
C GLU A 58 -6.33 -12.44 4.78
N LEU A 59 -5.46 -12.71 5.77
CA LEU A 59 -4.35 -11.82 6.10
C LEU A 59 -3.38 -11.67 4.92
N SER A 60 -2.98 -12.77 4.29
CA SER A 60 -2.12 -12.74 3.11
C SER A 60 -2.77 -11.98 1.94
N ARG A 61 -4.08 -12.18 1.71
CA ARG A 61 -4.83 -11.46 0.68
C ARG A 61 -4.88 -9.96 0.95
N LEU A 62 -5.09 -9.55 2.21
CA LEU A 62 -5.07 -8.14 2.61
C LEU A 62 -3.69 -7.51 2.43
N GLU A 63 -2.63 -8.24 2.74
CA GLU A 63 -1.24 -7.81 2.54
C GLU A 63 -0.94 -7.60 1.05
N GLU A 64 -1.37 -8.54 0.20
CA GLU A 64 -1.21 -8.46 -1.26
C GLU A 64 -1.94 -7.24 -1.85
N VAL A 65 -3.20 -7.03 -1.48
CA VAL A 65 -3.99 -5.85 -1.92
C VAL A 65 -3.35 -4.54 -1.44
N THR A 66 -2.80 -4.52 -0.22
CA THR A 66 -2.13 -3.33 0.32
C THR A 66 -0.84 -3.02 -0.42
N ASN A 67 -0.06 -4.05 -0.75
CA ASN A 67 1.16 -3.93 -1.54
C ASN A 67 0.86 -3.49 -2.98
N GLU A 68 -0.16 -4.06 -3.61
CA GLU A 68 -0.59 -3.69 -4.97
C GLU A 68 -1.06 -2.22 -5.01
N ASN A 69 -1.88 -1.79 -4.05
CA ASN A 69 -2.32 -0.40 -3.94
C ASN A 69 -1.16 0.57 -3.73
N SER A 70 -0.14 0.16 -2.96
CA SER A 70 1.07 0.96 -2.75
C SER A 70 1.91 1.08 -4.03
N ARG A 71 2.02 0.01 -4.83
CA ARG A 71 2.68 0.04 -6.15
C ARG A 71 1.94 0.94 -7.12
N LYS A 72 0.62 0.76 -7.29
CA LYS A 72 -0.22 1.63 -8.14
C LYS A 72 -0.14 3.11 -7.76
N LYS A 73 -0.03 3.42 -6.45
CA LYS A 73 0.12 4.80 -5.98
C LYS A 73 1.49 5.39 -6.30
N ARG A 74 2.55 4.58 -6.37
CA ARG A 74 3.89 5.00 -6.82
C ARG A 74 3.92 5.21 -8.34
N GLU A 75 3.32 4.32 -9.12
CA GLU A 75 3.20 4.43 -10.57
C GLU A 75 2.46 5.71 -10.98
N LYS A 76 1.30 5.99 -10.37
CA LYS A 76 0.55 7.24 -10.62
C LYS A 76 1.34 8.52 -10.30
N LYS A 77 2.29 8.46 -9.36
CA LYS A 77 3.17 9.61 -9.07
C LYS A 77 4.22 9.79 -10.16
N LEU A 78 4.82 8.71 -10.64
CA LEU A 78 5.81 8.75 -11.72
C LEU A 78 5.18 9.25 -13.02
N ASP A 79 3.99 8.78 -13.38
CA ASP A 79 3.26 9.26 -14.57
C ASP A 79 3.02 10.77 -14.53
N ARG A 80 2.61 11.30 -13.37
CA ARG A 80 2.40 12.74 -13.20
C ARG A 80 3.70 13.53 -13.36
N ILE A 81 4.80 13.05 -12.79
CA ILE A 81 6.11 13.68 -12.93
C ILE A 81 6.55 13.66 -14.40
N PHE A 82 6.36 12.54 -15.09
CA PHE A 82 6.72 12.40 -16.50
C PHE A 82 5.89 13.31 -17.41
N GLN A 83 4.59 13.46 -17.15
CA GLN A 83 3.75 14.43 -17.87
C GLN A 83 4.22 15.87 -17.67
N ILE A 84 4.53 16.28 -16.44
CA ILE A 84 5.05 17.62 -16.16
C ILE A 84 6.40 17.83 -16.87
N PHE A 85 7.27 16.82 -16.82
CA PHE A 85 8.56 16.85 -17.53
C PHE A 85 8.39 17.02 -19.03
N LEU A 86 7.50 16.25 -19.68
CA LEU A 86 7.21 16.36 -21.10
C LEU A 86 6.66 17.74 -21.49
N LEU A 87 5.81 18.32 -20.64
CA LEU A 87 5.29 19.68 -20.86
C LEU A 87 6.43 20.72 -20.87
N ILE A 88 7.32 20.65 -19.87
CA ILE A 88 8.47 21.55 -19.77
C ILE A 88 9.44 21.33 -20.94
N LEU A 89 9.72 20.07 -21.28
CA LEU A 89 10.59 19.73 -22.41
C LEU A 89 10.04 20.27 -23.73
N GLY A 90 8.73 20.13 -23.96
CA GLY A 90 8.05 20.67 -25.14
C GLY A 90 8.15 22.20 -25.21
N PHE A 91 7.98 22.89 -24.08
CA PHE A 91 8.16 24.33 -23.99
C PHE A 91 9.61 24.75 -24.35
N ILE A 92 10.61 24.09 -23.75
CA ILE A 92 12.02 24.38 -24.03
C ILE A 92 12.36 24.12 -25.49
N LEU A 93 11.89 23.01 -26.07
CA LEU A 93 12.11 22.70 -27.49
C LEU A 93 11.44 23.73 -28.42
N GLY A 94 10.25 24.21 -28.07
CA GLY A 94 9.58 25.28 -28.81
C GLY A 94 10.38 26.57 -28.81
N VAL A 95 10.80 27.03 -27.63
CA VAL A 95 11.65 28.22 -27.47
C VAL A 95 13.00 28.04 -28.19
N ALA A 96 13.61 26.87 -28.07
CA ALA A 96 14.85 26.55 -28.75
C ALA A 96 14.69 26.59 -30.26
N ALA A 97 13.59 26.05 -30.82
CA ALA A 97 13.31 26.09 -32.25
C ALA A 97 13.08 27.52 -32.76
N GLU A 98 12.34 28.34 -32.01
CA GLU A 98 12.10 29.75 -32.36
C GLU A 98 13.39 30.58 -32.38
N HIS A 99 14.25 30.38 -31.39
CA HIS A 99 15.52 31.10 -31.32
C HIS A 99 16.67 30.44 -32.10
N PHE A 100 16.49 29.21 -32.59
CA PHE A 100 17.52 28.50 -33.37
C PHE A 100 17.89 29.30 -34.62
N GLY A 101 16.89 29.87 -35.31
CA GLY A 101 17.12 30.73 -36.46
C GLY A 101 18.00 31.93 -36.14
N THR A 102 17.71 32.61 -35.02
CA THR A 102 18.49 33.78 -34.58
C THR A 102 19.90 33.42 -34.14
N ILE A 103 20.08 32.26 -33.49
CA ILE A 103 21.40 31.75 -33.06
C ILE A 103 22.24 31.38 -34.30
N VAL A 104 21.64 30.69 -35.27
CA VAL A 104 22.30 30.30 -36.52
C VAL A 104 22.66 31.51 -37.36
N GLU A 105 21.76 32.48 -37.50
CA GLU A 105 22.06 33.76 -38.19
C GLU A 105 23.19 34.53 -37.49
N SER A 106 23.17 34.62 -36.16
CA SER A 106 24.26 35.26 -35.39
C SER A 106 25.59 34.54 -35.58
N PHE A 107 25.59 33.20 -35.58
CA PHE A 107 26.79 32.41 -35.83
C PHE A 107 27.32 32.59 -37.26
N LEU A 108 26.44 32.56 -38.26
CA LEU A 108 26.82 32.78 -39.66
C LEU A 108 27.34 34.20 -39.90
N SER A 109 26.86 35.19 -39.14
CA SER A 109 27.36 36.57 -39.22
C SER A 109 28.79 36.75 -38.69
N LEU A 110 29.26 35.88 -37.80
CA LEU A 110 30.64 35.89 -37.27
C LEU A 110 31.68 35.31 -38.24
N PHE A 111 31.25 34.52 -39.23
CA PHE A 111 32.12 33.89 -40.23
C PHE A 111 32.06 34.59 -41.61
N ARG A 112 31.37 35.72 -41.71
CA ARG A 112 31.25 36.54 -42.92
C ARG A 112 32.04 37.83 -42.78
#